data_AF-A0A0E3QJ09-F1
#
_entry.id   AF-A0A0E3QJ09-F1
#
_cell.length_a   1.000
_cell.length_b   1.000
_cell.length_c   1.000
_cell.angle_alpha   90.00
_cell.angle_beta   90.00
_cell.angle_gamma   90.00
#
_symmetry.space_group_name_H-M   'P 1'
#
loop_
_entity.id
_entity.type
_entity.pdbx_description
1 polymer ?
#
loop_
_entity_poly.entity_id
_entity_poly.type
_entity_poly.pdbx_seq_one_letter_code
_entity_poly.pdbx_strand_id
1 'polypeptide(L)'
;MKNSLNRLKVLQKRVSRKVKGSNNREKARLQLSKFHEQISNQRNNFQYKFSSKLIRENQAISLETLNVKGMQKNHFLAQSIIDSA
;
A
#
# COMPACT_ATOMS: atom_id res chain seq x y z
N MET A 1 -2.92 -7.84 2.13
CA MET A 1 -2.80 -6.85 1.03
C MET A 1 -2.29 -7.39 -0.31
N LYS A 2 -1.63 -8.56 -0.37
CA LYS A 2 -1.13 -9.14 -1.66
C LYS A 2 -2.20 -9.25 -2.76
N ASN A 3 -3.41 -9.66 -2.42
CA ASN A 3 -4.53 -9.73 -3.38
C ASN A 3 -4.95 -8.35 -3.90
N SER A 4 -4.97 -7.33 -3.03
CA SER A 4 -5.23 -5.94 -3.42
C SER A 4 -4.15 -5.41 -4.38
N LEU A 5 -2.87 -5.72 -4.13
CA LEU A 5 -1.76 -5.34 -5.02
C LEU A 5 -1.84 -6.03 -6.39
N ASN A 6 -2.20 -7.31 -6.43
CA ASN A 6 -2.43 -8.01 -7.71
C ASN A 6 -3.58 -7.38 -8.50
N ARG A 7 -4.68 -7.04 -7.81
CA ARG A 7 -5.82 -6.34 -8.42
C ARG A 7 -5.44 -4.94 -8.91
N LEU A 8 -4.59 -4.22 -8.17
CA LEU A 8 -4.04 -2.93 -8.58
C LEU A 8 -3.27 -3.05 -9.89
N LYS A 9 -2.37 -4.04 -10.00
CA LYS A 9 -1.61 -4.33 -11.24
C LYS A 9 -2.55 -4.60 -12.43
N VAL A 10 -3.62 -5.36 -12.21
CA VAL A 10 -4.63 -5.64 -13.25
C VAL A 10 -5.34 -4.36 -13.69
N LEU A 11 -5.77 -3.51 -12.75
CA LEU A 11 -6.44 -2.24 -13.06
C LEU A 11 -5.51 -1.27 -13.81
N GLN A 12 -4.25 -1.16 -13.39
CA GLN A 12 -3.23 -0.38 -14.11
C GLN A 12 -3.04 -0.89 -15.55
N LYS A 13 -2.94 -2.20 -15.75
CA LYS A 13 -2.84 -2.81 -17.08
C LYS A 13 -4.07 -2.53 -17.95
N ARG A 14 -5.27 -2.53 -17.35
CA ARG A 14 -6.52 -2.17 -18.05
C ARG A 14 -6.56 -0.71 -18.50
N VAL A 15 -6.07 0.22 -17.67
CA VAL A 15 -5.97 1.64 -18.06
C VAL A 15 -4.95 1.82 -19.19
N SER A 16 -3.78 1.18 -19.07
CA SER A 16 -2.70 1.27 -20.06
C SER A 16 -3.12 0.79 -21.46
N ARG A 17 -3.87 -0.32 -21.52
CA ARG A 17 -4.39 -0.88 -22.79
C ARG A 17 -5.50 -0.05 -23.46
N LYS A 18 -6.10 0.93 -22.78
CA LYS A 18 -7.19 1.74 -23.33
C LYS A 18 -6.64 2.94 -24.10
N VAL A 19 -7.30 3.26 -25.21
CA VAL A 19 -6.97 4.38 -26.10
C VAL A 19 -6.92 5.69 -25.29
N LYS A 20 -5.82 6.44 -25.44
CA LYS A 20 -5.61 7.75 -24.81
C LYS A 20 -6.74 8.70 -25.23
N GLY A 21 -7.27 9.48 -24.29
CA GLY A 21 -8.37 10.42 -24.56
C GLY A 21 -9.76 9.80 -24.72
N SER A 22 -9.90 8.47 -24.76
CA SER A 22 -11.23 7.84 -24.86
C SER A 22 -12.02 7.92 -23.55
N ASN A 23 -13.34 8.09 -23.64
CA ASN A 23 -14.24 8.05 -22.47
C ASN A 23 -14.12 6.75 -21.66
N ASN A 24 -13.80 5.65 -22.32
CA ASN A 24 -13.58 4.35 -21.67
C ASN A 24 -12.30 4.30 -20.84
N ARG A 25 -11.27 5.08 -21.20
CA ARG A 25 -10.04 5.24 -20.42
C ARG A 25 -10.30 6.08 -19.18
N GLU A 26 -11.06 7.17 -19.29
CA GLU A 26 -11.42 7.99 -18.13
C GLU A 26 -12.22 7.19 -17.10
N LYS A 27 -13.21 6.40 -17.52
CA LYS A 27 -13.93 5.48 -16.62
C LYS A 27 -12.99 4.52 -15.88
N ALA A 28 -12.01 3.96 -16.58
CA ALA A 28 -11.03 3.05 -15.98
C ALA A 28 -10.05 3.77 -15.03
N ARG A 29 -9.66 5.01 -15.35
CA ARG A 29 -8.81 5.85 -14.51
C ARG A 29 -9.50 6.19 -13.18
N LEU A 30 -10.80 6.53 -13.23
CA LEU A 30 -11.60 6.77 -12.03
C LEU A 30 -11.69 5.52 -11.14
N GLN A 31 -11.90 4.34 -11.72
CA GLN A 31 -11.89 3.08 -10.97
C GLN A 31 -10.54 2.80 -10.31
N LEU A 32 -9.43 3.03 -11.04
CA LEU A 32 -8.08 2.90 -10.50
C LEU A 32 -7.85 3.87 -9.33
N SER A 33 -8.28 5.13 -9.46
CA SER A 33 -8.16 6.14 -8.41
C SER A 33 -8.90 5.73 -7.14
N LYS A 34 -10.16 5.30 -7.26
CA LYS A 34 -10.94 4.80 -6.11
C LYS A 34 -10.26 3.60 -5.44
N PHE A 35 -9.64 2.73 -6.24
CA PHE A 35 -8.94 1.58 -5.70
C PHE A 35 -7.63 1.95 -4.97
N HIS A 36 -6.91 2.98 -5.45
CA HIS A 36 -5.77 3.54 -4.71
C HIS A 36 -6.19 4.10 -3.35
N GLU A 37 -7.29 4.85 -3.30
CA GLU A 37 -7.86 5.38 -2.06
C GLU A 37 -8.22 4.25 -1.09
N GLN A 38 -8.89 3.20 -1.57
CA GLN A 38 -9.22 2.02 -0.76
C GLN A 38 -7.98 1.35 -0.15
N ILE A 39 -6.90 1.19 -0.92
CA ILE A 39 -5.64 0.62 -0.41
C ILE A 39 -5.03 1.52 0.65
N SER A 40 -5.03 2.84 0.43
CA SER A 40 -4.51 3.81 1.40
C SER A 40 -5.30 3.75 2.71
N ASN A 41 -6.63 3.73 2.64
CA ASN A 41 -7.49 3.63 3.81
C ASN A 41 -7.31 2.29 4.54
N GLN A 42 -7.10 1.20 3.80
CA GLN A 42 -6.80 -0.11 4.39
C GLN A 42 -5.46 -0.11 5.15
N ARG A 43 -4.42 0.55 4.60
CA ARG A 43 -3.12 0.70 5.26
C ARG A 43 -3.21 1.51 6.54
N ASN A 44 -3.86 2.67 6.48
CA ASN A 44 -4.04 3.54 7.64
C ASN A 44 -4.81 2.81 8.75
N ASN A 45 -5.90 2.12 8.42
CA ASN A 45 -6.68 1.36 9.39
C ASN A 45 -5.86 0.23 10.05
N PHE A 46 -4.99 -0.45 9.28
CA PHE A 46 -4.09 -1.46 9.83
C PHE A 46 -3.11 -0.85 10.84
N GLN A 47 -2.46 0.26 10.49
CA GLN A 47 -1.54 0.97 11.38
C GLN A 47 -2.24 1.44 12.66
N TYR A 48 -3.41 2.08 12.56
CA TYR A 48 -4.18 2.52 13.73
C TYR A 48 -4.57 1.36 14.65
N LYS A 49 -5.07 0.25 14.08
CA LYS A 49 -5.44 -0.93 14.87
C LYS A 49 -4.23 -1.56 15.54
N PHE A 50 -3.10 -1.64 14.83
CA PHE A 50 -1.87 -2.20 15.36
C PHE A 50 -1.30 -1.35 16.50
N SER A 51 -1.16 -0.03 16.30
CA SER A 51 -0.69 0.89 17.33
C SER A 51 -1.61 0.92 18.55
N SER A 52 -2.93 0.94 18.33
CA SER A 52 -3.91 0.91 19.43
C SER A 52 -3.81 -0.39 20.25
N LYS A 53 -3.58 -1.51 19.57
CA LYS A 53 -3.37 -2.81 20.22
C LYS A 53 -2.08 -2.80 21.04
N LEU A 54 -0.97 -2.34 20.44
CA LEU A 54 0.34 -2.30 21.08
C LEU A 54 0.32 -1.47 22.37
N ILE A 55 -0.28 -0.27 22.33
CA ILE A 55 -0.40 0.63 23.49
C ILE A 55 -1.30 0.03 24.57
N ARG A 56 -2.39 -0.65 24.21
CA ARG A 56 -3.32 -1.24 25.18
C ARG A 56 -2.74 -2.46 25.90
N GLU A 57 -1.95 -3.27 25.20
CA GLU A 57 -1.46 -4.55 25.72
C GLU A 57 -0.13 -4.42 26.48
N ASN A 58 0.60 -3.31 26.32
CA ASN A 58 1.95 -3.14 26.88
C ASN A 58 2.01 -1.91 27.78
N GLN A 59 2.59 -2.06 28.97
CA GLN A 59 2.79 -0.96 29.93
C GLN A 59 4.02 -0.08 29.61
N ALA A 60 4.99 -0.62 28.85
CA ALA A 60 6.16 0.09 28.37
C ALA A 60 6.51 -0.40 26.94
N ILE A 61 6.94 0.54 26.08
CA ILE A 61 7.33 0.27 24.69
C ILE A 61 8.69 0.93 24.45
N SER A 62 9.67 0.15 24.01
CA SER A 62 10.98 0.65 23.56
C SER A 62 11.04 0.64 22.04
N LEU A 63 11.57 1.70 21.43
CA LEU A 63 11.68 1.85 19.98
C LEU A 63 13.14 1.95 19.57
N GLU A 64 13.53 1.15 18.58
CA GLU A 64 14.85 1.21 17.97
C GLU A 64 14.85 2.11 16.74
N THR A 65 15.91 2.90 16.56
CA THR A 65 16.09 3.72 15.36
C THR A 65 16.85 2.91 14.30
N LEU A 66 16.13 2.41 13.30
CA LEU A 66 16.71 1.65 12.19
C LEU A 66 16.94 2.51 10.95
N ASN A 67 18.03 2.26 10.22
CA ASN A 67 18.27 2.86 8.90
C ASN A 67 17.41 2.17 7.82
N VAL A 68 16.10 2.40 7.87
CA VAL A 68 15.12 1.78 6.96
C VAL A 68 15.45 2.10 5.50
N LYS A 69 15.90 3.33 5.19
CA LYS A 69 16.32 3.73 3.84
C LYS A 69 17.49 2.89 3.31
N GLY A 70 18.45 2.55 4.17
CA GLY A 70 19.56 1.67 3.83
C GLY A 70 19.08 0.23 3.59
N MET A 71 18.21 -0.29 4.46
CA MET A 71 17.68 -1.65 4.36
C MET A 71 16.82 -1.85 3.11
N GLN A 72 16.11 -0.81 2.65
CA GLN A 72 15.35 -0.82 1.41
C GLN A 72 16.19 -1.00 0.13
N LYS A 73 17.52 -0.79 0.19
CA LYS A 73 18.40 -1.02 -0.97
C LYS A 73 18.56 -2.51 -1.30
N ASN A 74 18.25 -3.41 -0.37
CA ASN A 74 18.27 -4.85 -0.62
C ASN A 74 17.00 -5.24 -1.42
N HIS A 75 17.15 -5.50 -2.72
CA HIS A 75 16.03 -5.85 -3.60
C HIS A 75 15.22 -7.08 -3.16
N PHE A 76 15.80 -8.01 -2.39
CA PHE A 76 15.08 -9.18 -1.87
C PHE A 76 14.19 -8.85 -0.67
N LEU A 77 14.54 -7.83 0.12
CA LEU A 77 13.84 -7.43 1.34
C LEU A 77 13.10 -6.09 1.22
N ALA A 78 13.34 -5.33 0.15
CA ALA A 78 12.79 -4.00 -0.02
C ALA A 78 11.26 -4.00 0.09
N GLN A 79 10.60 -4.93 -0.59
CA GLN A 79 9.15 -5.01 -0.59
C GLN A 79 8.59 -5.36 0.80
N SER A 80 9.18 -6.32 1.52
CA SER A 80 8.72 -6.69 2.86
C SER A 80 8.96 -5.56 3.85
N ILE A 81 10.09 -4.87 3.78
CA ILE A 81 10.40 -3.73 4.64
C ILE A 81 9.43 -2.58 4.39
N ILE A 82 9.11 -2.27 3.12
CA ILE A 82 8.13 -1.23 2.76
C ILE A 82 6.73 -1.63 3.20
N ASP A 83 6.36 -2.90 3.09
CA ASP A 83 5.04 -3.38 3.52
C ASP A 83 4.91 -3.44 5.05
N SER A 84 6.02 -3.46 5.79
CA SER A 84 6.08 -3.45 7.26
C SER A 84 6.13 -2.04 7.87
N ALA A 85 6.42 -1.01 7.09
CA ALA A 85 6.37 0.40 7.49
C ALA A 85 4.95 0.96 7.35
#